data_AF-A0A9X7AX19-F1
#
_entry.id   AF-A0A9X7AX19-F1
#
_cell.length_a   1.000
_cell.length_b   1.000
_cell.length_c   1.000
_cell.angle_alpha   90.00
_cell.angle_beta   90.00
_cell.angle_gamma   90.00
#
_symmetry.space_group_name_H-M   'P 1'
#
loop_
_entity.id
_entity.type
_entity.pdbx_description
1 polymer ?
#
loop_
_entity_poly.entity_id
_entity_poly.type
_entity_poly.pdbx_seq_one_letter_code
_entity_poly.pdbx_strand_id
1 'polypeptide(L)'
;MSLCRLARKNIRTFATKRMKQFMWIAMSTMILFFMISLQFNEGAILKVGDAFVFQMYFYTLFIALIFICIFTTYKMMYSLLLVRREEFTSYVAENIKRKEVLCLLCQEQLFIYGAAFVFGLVNGMLFLKLFTVIFMKIAGIQGVNSAPITIYAVVIISVIMMTVVLISMMQCYRFVRSLKDENSLRFKERA
;
A
#
# COMPACT_ATOMS: atom_id res chain seq x y z
N MET A 1 7.19 -22.17 -18.71
CA MET A 1 7.95 -21.25 -17.82
C MET A 1 7.19 -21.13 -16.50
N SER A 2 7.83 -21.25 -15.32
CA SER A 2 7.11 -21.14 -14.03
C SER A 2 6.56 -19.71 -13.81
N LEU A 3 5.36 -19.57 -13.24
CA LEU A 3 4.74 -18.27 -12.90
C LEU A 3 5.67 -17.34 -12.11
N CYS A 4 6.45 -17.88 -11.18
CA CYS A 4 7.40 -17.11 -10.37
C CYS A 4 8.55 -16.48 -11.20
N ARG A 5 9.10 -17.21 -12.18
CA ARG A 5 10.12 -16.68 -13.10
C ARG A 5 9.54 -15.57 -14.00
N LEU A 6 8.30 -15.72 -14.44
CA LEU A 6 7.62 -14.71 -15.24
C LEU A 6 7.33 -13.44 -14.41
N ALA A 7 6.83 -13.59 -13.18
CA ALA A 7 6.61 -12.49 -12.24
C ALA A 7 7.91 -11.71 -11.98
N ARG A 8 9.03 -12.41 -11.75
CA ARG A 8 10.34 -11.78 -11.56
C ARG A 8 10.78 -11.00 -12.80
N LYS A 9 10.62 -11.57 -14.00
CA LYS A 9 10.95 -10.91 -15.26
C LYS A 9 10.12 -9.63 -15.43
N ASN A 10 8.83 -9.69 -15.17
CA ASN A 10 7.92 -8.55 -15.28
C ASN A 10 8.22 -7.45 -14.25
N ILE A 11 8.53 -7.81 -13.01
CA ILE A 11 8.96 -6.85 -11.99
C ILE A 11 10.21 -6.11 -12.46
N ARG A 12 11.15 -6.81 -13.11
CA ARG A 12 12.37 -6.19 -13.66
C ARG A 12 12.05 -5.27 -14.85
N THR A 13 11.17 -5.68 -15.76
CA THR A 13 10.74 -4.86 -16.91
C THR A 13 10.06 -3.57 -16.46
N PHE A 14 9.21 -3.63 -15.43
CA PHE A 14 8.48 -2.48 -14.88
C PHE A 14 9.10 -1.93 -13.59
N ALA A 15 10.40 -2.14 -13.39
CA ALA A 15 11.09 -1.87 -12.13
C ALA A 15 10.86 -0.45 -11.62
N THR A 16 10.93 0.57 -12.49
CA THR A 16 10.73 1.97 -12.08
C THR A 16 9.32 2.22 -11.52
N LYS A 17 8.28 1.70 -12.16
CA LYS A 17 6.89 1.86 -11.67
C LYS A 17 6.65 1.03 -10.40
N ARG A 18 7.20 -0.18 -10.34
CA ARG A 18 7.12 -1.06 -9.16
C ARG A 18 7.89 -0.50 -7.97
N MET A 19 9.04 0.13 -8.21
CA MET A 19 9.84 0.79 -7.17
C MET A 19 9.11 2.00 -6.59
N LYS A 20 8.43 2.80 -7.43
CA LYS A 20 7.57 3.88 -6.94
C LYS A 20 6.43 3.36 -6.06
N GLN A 21 5.78 2.27 -6.47
CA GLN A 21 4.75 1.61 -5.64
C GLN A 21 5.34 1.09 -4.32
N PHE A 22 6.49 0.43 -4.37
CA PHE A 22 7.20 -0.07 -3.19
C PHE A 22 7.50 1.06 -2.20
N MET A 23 8.15 2.14 -2.67
CA MET A 23 8.50 3.29 -1.83
C MET A 23 7.24 3.94 -1.25
N TRP A 24 6.19 4.13 -2.05
CA TRP A 24 4.92 4.70 -1.59
C TRP A 24 4.30 3.88 -0.45
N ILE A 25 4.18 2.57 -0.63
CA ILE A 25 3.61 1.66 0.36
C ILE A 25 4.47 1.59 1.62
N ALA A 26 5.79 1.52 1.47
CA ALA A 26 6.72 1.52 2.60
C ALA A 26 6.62 2.80 3.44
N MET A 27 6.66 3.96 2.78
CA MET A 27 6.55 5.27 3.45
C MET A 27 5.19 5.45 4.11
N SER A 28 4.10 5.03 3.43
CA SER A 28 2.75 5.09 4.00
C SER A 28 2.64 4.22 5.25
N THR A 29 3.19 3.00 5.21
CA THR A 29 3.25 2.09 6.37
C THR A 29 4.02 2.72 7.53
N MET A 30 5.19 3.32 7.26
CA MET A 30 6.00 4.02 8.27
C MET A 30 5.24 5.17 8.93
N ILE A 31 4.63 6.05 8.13
CA ILE A 31 3.93 7.23 8.63
C ILE A 31 2.71 6.82 9.44
N LEU A 32 1.91 5.88 8.94
CA LEU A 32 0.73 5.40 9.67
C LEU A 32 1.15 4.71 10.99
N PHE A 33 2.21 3.90 10.98
CA PHE A 33 2.76 3.29 12.19
C PHE A 33 3.25 4.33 13.20
N PHE A 34 3.88 5.39 12.73
CA PHE A 34 4.30 6.49 13.57
C PHE A 34 3.10 7.21 14.21
N MET A 35 2.08 7.55 13.42
CA MET A 35 0.88 8.26 13.88
C MET A 35 0.13 7.48 14.97
N ILE A 36 -0.10 6.18 14.74
CA ILE A 36 -0.78 5.34 15.73
C ILE A 36 0.07 5.19 17.01
N SER A 37 1.40 5.11 16.90
CA SER A 37 2.29 4.98 18.05
C SER A 37 2.34 6.26 18.90
N LEU A 38 2.28 7.44 18.26
CA LEU A 38 2.19 8.72 18.96
C LEU A 38 0.84 8.94 19.63
N GLN A 39 -0.23 8.50 18.99
CA GLN A 39 -1.59 8.70 19.48
C GLN A 39 -1.82 8.10 20.87
N PHE A 40 -1.15 6.99 21.20
CA PHE A 40 -1.23 6.33 22.50
C PHE A 40 -0.05 6.67 23.43
N ASN A 41 0.70 7.74 23.14
CA ASN A 41 1.80 8.16 24.01
C ASN A 41 1.27 8.93 25.22
N GLU A 42 1.16 8.27 26.36
CA GLU A 42 0.69 8.86 27.63
C GLU A 42 1.49 10.12 28.02
N GLY A 43 2.81 10.14 27.79
CA GLY A 43 3.66 11.29 28.06
C GLY A 43 3.38 12.50 27.17
N ALA A 44 2.91 12.26 25.94
CA ALA A 44 2.42 13.32 25.05
C ALA A 44 1.06 13.85 25.51
N ILE A 45 0.14 12.93 25.81
CA ILE A 45 -1.23 13.24 26.24
C ILE A 45 -1.24 14.09 27.51
N LEU A 46 -0.42 13.72 28.50
CA LEU A 46 -0.32 14.42 29.79
C LEU A 46 0.16 15.87 29.63
N LYS A 47 1.05 16.15 28.67
CA LYS A 47 1.66 17.47 28.48
C LYS A 47 0.82 18.45 27.67
N VAL A 48 -0.10 17.94 26.85
CA VAL A 48 -0.98 18.80 26.04
C VAL A 48 -2.12 19.41 26.89
N GLY A 49 -2.43 18.83 28.05
CA GLY A 49 -3.46 19.35 28.97
C GLY A 49 -4.89 19.13 28.48
N ASP A 50 -5.10 19.00 27.17
CA ASP A 50 -6.35 18.61 26.51
C ASP A 50 -6.16 17.35 25.67
N ALA A 51 -6.23 16.21 26.36
CA ALA A 51 -6.10 14.88 25.77
C ALA A 51 -7.12 14.62 24.66
N PHE A 52 -8.32 15.16 24.80
CA PHE A 52 -9.44 14.89 23.90
C PHE A 52 -9.22 15.56 22.54
N VAL A 53 -8.86 16.85 22.56
CA VAL A 53 -8.58 17.61 21.33
C VAL A 53 -7.36 17.02 20.62
N PHE A 54 -6.30 16.66 21.35
CA PHE A 54 -5.12 16.01 20.77
C PHE A 54 -5.46 14.70 20.06
N GLN A 55 -6.22 13.81 20.73
CA GLN A 55 -6.64 12.55 20.13
C GLN A 55 -7.54 12.75 18.91
N MET A 56 -8.46 13.72 18.95
CA MET A 56 -9.37 14.03 17.84
C MET A 56 -8.62 14.49 16.58
N TYR A 57 -7.63 15.38 16.74
CA TYR A 57 -6.78 15.82 15.62
C TYR A 57 -5.98 14.65 15.03
N PHE A 58 -5.37 13.83 15.88
CA PHE A 58 -4.60 12.65 15.43
C PHE A 58 -5.49 11.64 14.70
N TYR A 59 -6.69 11.34 15.20
CA TYR A 59 -7.64 10.48 14.53
C TYR A 59 -8.04 11.02 13.15
N THR A 60 -8.33 12.33 13.07
CA THR A 60 -8.72 12.97 11.81
C THR A 60 -7.61 12.88 10.76
N LEU A 61 -6.38 13.21 11.15
CA LEU A 61 -5.20 13.10 10.29
C LEU A 61 -4.93 11.65 9.87
N PHE A 62 -5.08 10.70 10.81
CA PHE A 62 -4.88 9.28 10.53
C PHE A 62 -5.87 8.76 9.48
N ILE A 63 -7.16 9.09 9.63
CA ILE A 63 -8.20 8.74 8.66
C ILE A 63 -7.90 9.37 7.29
N ALA A 64 -7.53 10.65 7.26
CA ALA A 64 -7.17 11.33 6.01
C ALA A 64 -6.00 10.65 5.29
N LEU A 65 -4.96 10.25 6.03
CA LEU A 65 -3.81 9.53 5.48
C LEU A 65 -4.18 8.15 4.93
N ILE A 66 -5.12 7.44 5.56
CA ILE A 66 -5.65 6.18 5.03
C ILE A 66 -6.32 6.41 3.67
N PHE A 67 -7.17 7.43 3.54
CA PHE A 67 -7.81 7.77 2.26
C PHE A 67 -6.78 8.13 1.18
N ILE A 68 -5.79 8.96 1.51
CA ILE A 68 -4.69 9.31 0.59
C ILE A 68 -3.91 8.06 0.17
N CYS A 69 -3.62 7.16 1.10
CA CYS A 69 -2.93 5.90 0.83
C CYS A 69 -3.73 5.02 -0.13
N ILE A 70 -5.03 4.83 0.12
CA ILE A 70 -5.92 4.03 -0.74
C ILE A 70 -6.02 4.65 -2.13
N PHE A 71 -6.33 5.95 -2.22
CA PHE A 71 -6.52 6.65 -3.49
C PHE A 71 -5.26 6.66 -4.36
N THR A 72 -4.11 6.98 -3.75
CA THR A 72 -2.83 7.03 -4.48
C THR A 72 -2.41 5.64 -4.94
N THR A 73 -2.57 4.63 -4.08
CA THR A 73 -2.35 3.22 -4.43
C THR A 73 -3.23 2.79 -5.60
N TYR A 74 -4.51 3.14 -5.56
CA TYR A 74 -5.47 2.89 -6.65
C TYR A 74 -4.98 3.51 -7.96
N LYS A 75 -4.62 4.80 -7.94
CA LYS A 75 -4.14 5.52 -9.13
C LYS A 75 -2.85 4.93 -9.69
N MET A 76 -1.89 4.59 -8.82
CA MET A 76 -0.63 3.96 -9.24
C MET A 76 -0.87 2.59 -9.88
N MET A 77 -1.76 1.78 -9.30
CA MET A 77 -2.08 0.47 -9.83
C MET A 77 -2.79 0.57 -11.18
N TYR A 78 -3.77 1.46 -11.31
CA TYR A 78 -4.43 1.73 -12.58
C TYR A 78 -3.44 2.15 -13.67
N SER A 79 -2.51 3.05 -13.36
CA SER A 79 -1.45 3.48 -14.31
C SER A 79 -0.52 2.33 -14.73
N LEU A 80 -0.26 1.37 -13.84
CA LEU A 80 0.52 0.19 -14.18
C LEU A 80 -0.24 -0.74 -15.12
N LEU A 81 -1.50 -1.03 -14.82
CA LEU A 81 -2.35 -1.91 -15.63
C LEU A 81 -2.58 -1.33 -17.03
N LEU A 82 -2.75 -0.02 -17.14
CA LEU A 82 -2.98 0.65 -18.42
C LEU A 82 -1.78 0.55 -19.36
N VAL A 83 -0.55 0.70 -18.84
CA VAL A 83 0.67 0.51 -19.65
C VAL A 83 0.85 -0.95 -20.08
N ARG A 84 0.32 -1.90 -19.31
CA ARG A 84 0.42 -3.34 -19.60
C ARG A 84 -0.79 -3.88 -20.35
N ARG A 85 -1.70 -3.00 -20.81
CA ARG A 85 -2.94 -3.42 -21.46
C ARG A 85 -2.67 -4.27 -22.70
N GLU A 86 -1.76 -3.84 -23.56
CA GLU A 86 -1.41 -4.56 -24.79
C GLU A 86 -0.78 -5.93 -24.52
N GLU A 87 0.13 -6.01 -23.55
CA GLU A 87 0.74 -7.27 -23.07
C GLU A 87 -0.36 -8.26 -22.66
N PHE A 88 -1.31 -7.83 -21.84
CA PHE A 88 -2.39 -8.69 -21.38
C PHE A 88 -3.44 -9.02 -22.46
N THR A 89 -3.69 -8.11 -23.40
CA THR A 89 -4.57 -8.39 -24.56
C THR A 89 -3.98 -9.49 -25.43
N SER A 90 -2.67 -9.48 -25.67
CA SER A 90 -1.96 -10.56 -26.39
C SER A 90 -2.07 -11.90 -25.67
N TYR A 91 -1.90 -11.94 -24.34
CA TYR A 91 -2.09 -13.17 -23.55
C TYR A 91 -3.50 -13.75 -23.64
N VAL A 92 -4.52 -12.89 -23.69
CA VAL A 92 -5.91 -13.33 -23.88
C VAL A 92 -6.12 -13.85 -25.30
N ALA A 93 -5.54 -13.21 -26.32
CA ALA A 93 -5.61 -13.67 -27.71
C ALA A 93 -4.94 -15.04 -27.92
N GLU A 94 -3.87 -15.31 -27.17
CA GLU A 94 -3.15 -16.61 -27.14
C GLU A 94 -3.86 -17.68 -26.29
N ASN A 95 -5.11 -17.45 -25.85
CA ASN A 95 -5.90 -18.37 -25.03
C ASN A 95 -5.28 -18.74 -23.67
N ILE A 96 -4.40 -17.90 -23.11
CA ILE A 96 -3.89 -18.10 -21.74
C ILE A 96 -5.08 -18.00 -20.76
N LYS A 97 -5.13 -18.93 -19.79
CA LYS A 97 -6.26 -19.01 -18.85
C LYS A 97 -6.31 -17.74 -18.00
N ARG A 98 -7.50 -17.15 -17.86
CA ARG A 98 -7.77 -15.97 -17.00
C ARG A 98 -7.19 -16.11 -15.59
N LYS A 99 -7.31 -17.31 -15.01
CA LYS A 99 -6.81 -17.64 -13.67
C LYS A 99 -5.29 -17.48 -13.59
N GLU A 100 -4.56 -17.80 -14.65
CA GLU A 100 -3.09 -17.69 -14.70
C GLU A 100 -2.64 -16.24 -14.79
N VAL A 101 -3.28 -15.42 -15.64
CA VAL A 101 -3.00 -13.97 -15.73
C VAL A 101 -3.29 -13.28 -14.39
N LEU A 102 -4.42 -13.60 -13.77
CA LEU A 102 -4.77 -13.05 -12.46
C LEU A 102 -3.81 -13.52 -11.36
N CYS A 103 -3.42 -14.80 -11.37
CA CYS A 103 -2.46 -15.36 -10.42
C CYS A 103 -1.10 -14.67 -10.54
N LEU A 104 -0.63 -14.42 -11.77
CA LEU A 104 0.60 -13.67 -12.04
C LEU A 104 0.54 -12.26 -11.44
N LEU A 105 -0.52 -11.50 -11.73
CA LEU A 105 -0.71 -10.15 -11.19
C LEU A 105 -0.80 -10.15 -9.66
N CYS A 106 -1.54 -11.11 -9.08
CA CYS A 106 -1.68 -11.27 -7.64
C CYS A 106 -0.32 -11.57 -6.98
N GLN A 107 0.46 -12.47 -7.56
CA GLN A 107 1.79 -12.82 -7.09
C GLN A 107 2.73 -11.60 -7.14
N GLU A 108 2.78 -10.87 -8.25
CA GLU A 108 3.57 -9.64 -8.34
C GLU A 108 3.17 -8.61 -7.28
N GLN A 109 1.87 -8.45 -7.01
CA GLN A 109 1.37 -7.52 -6.01
C GLN A 109 1.76 -7.94 -4.59
N LEU A 110 1.58 -9.21 -4.25
CA LEU A 110 1.95 -9.75 -2.94
C LEU A 110 3.44 -9.59 -2.66
N PHE A 111 4.30 -9.84 -3.66
CA PHE A 111 5.74 -9.66 -3.47
C PHE A 111 6.10 -8.20 -3.21
N ILE A 112 5.60 -7.27 -4.02
CA ILE A 112 5.94 -5.84 -3.89
C ILE A 112 5.36 -5.24 -2.61
N TYR A 113 4.08 -5.48 -2.33
CA TYR A 113 3.38 -4.88 -1.20
C TYR A 113 3.78 -5.55 0.10
N GLY A 114 3.95 -6.87 0.11
CA GLY A 114 4.44 -7.60 1.27
C GLY A 114 5.86 -7.16 1.66
N ALA A 115 6.77 -7.07 0.68
CA ALA A 115 8.11 -6.56 0.95
C ALA A 115 8.10 -5.10 1.44
N ALA A 116 7.28 -4.24 0.82
CA ALA A 116 7.16 -2.84 1.22
C ALA A 116 6.57 -2.67 2.62
N PHE A 117 5.58 -3.50 2.99
CA PHE A 117 4.98 -3.53 4.31
C PHE A 117 6.01 -3.91 5.39
N VAL A 118 6.74 -5.02 5.19
CA VAL A 118 7.78 -5.46 6.12
C VAL A 118 8.87 -4.40 6.24
N PHE A 119 9.35 -3.86 5.11
CA PHE A 119 10.34 -2.80 5.10
C PHE A 119 9.84 -1.55 5.83
N GLY A 120 8.60 -1.13 5.56
CA GLY A 120 7.98 0.02 6.21
C GLY A 120 7.81 -0.16 7.72
N LEU A 121 7.38 -1.34 8.19
CA LEU A 121 7.29 -1.61 9.62
C LEU A 121 8.66 -1.61 10.30
N VAL A 122 9.66 -2.29 9.72
CA VAL A 122 11.02 -2.35 10.29
C VAL A 122 11.62 -0.96 10.40
N ASN A 123 11.53 -0.15 9.33
CA ASN A 123 12.02 1.22 9.36
C ASN A 123 11.19 2.12 10.28
N GLY A 124 9.87 1.91 10.35
CA GLY A 124 8.99 2.64 11.27
C GLY A 124 9.38 2.41 12.73
N MET A 125 9.64 1.16 13.11
CA MET A 125 10.14 0.82 14.45
C MET A 125 11.53 1.40 14.72
N LEU A 126 12.45 1.30 13.76
CA LEU A 126 13.82 1.81 13.89
C LEU A 126 13.87 3.32 14.08
N PHE A 127 13.07 4.07 13.29
CA PHE A 127 13.06 5.52 13.31
C PHE A 127 12.00 6.14 14.25
N LEU A 128 11.22 5.32 14.97
CA LEU A 128 10.14 5.80 15.84
C LEU A 128 10.62 6.86 16.82
N LYS A 129 11.73 6.59 17.52
CA LYS A 129 12.31 7.52 18.50
C LYS A 129 12.70 8.86 17.86
N LEU A 130 13.35 8.80 16.69
CA LEU A 130 13.77 9.98 15.94
C LEU A 130 12.56 10.83 15.52
N PHE A 131 11.55 10.19 14.94
CA PHE A 131 10.33 10.88 14.52
C PHE A 131 9.57 11.46 15.70
N THR A 132 9.51 10.77 16.85
CA THR A 132 8.86 11.31 18.05
C THR A 132 9.56 12.57 18.52
N VAL A 133 10.89 12.57 18.64
CA VAL A 133 11.64 13.77 19.06
C VAL A 133 11.41 14.94 18.12
N ILE A 134 11.47 14.70 16.80
CA ILE A 134 11.25 15.74 15.79
C ILE A 134 9.82 16.29 15.90
N PHE A 135 8.82 15.42 15.95
CA PHE A 135 7.41 15.84 15.97
C PHE A 135 7.06 16.58 17.26
N MET A 136 7.50 16.10 18.42
CA MET A 136 7.25 16.75 19.69
C MET A 136 7.93 18.11 19.78
N LYS A 137 9.14 18.24 19.21
CA LYS A 137 9.83 19.54 19.08
C LYS A 137 9.06 20.52 18.19
N ILE A 138 8.52 20.06 17.06
CA ILE A 138 7.69 20.88 16.17
C ILE A 138 6.39 21.29 16.86
N ALA A 139 5.78 20.40 17.64
CA ALA A 139 4.58 20.67 18.43
C ALA A 139 4.83 21.54 19.67
N GLY A 140 6.08 21.90 19.98
CA GLY A 140 6.45 22.68 21.16
C GLY A 140 6.38 21.91 22.48
N ILE A 141 6.20 20.58 22.45
CA ILE A 141 6.07 19.73 23.64
C ILE A 141 7.46 19.27 24.07
N GLN A 142 7.96 19.77 25.20
CA GLN A 142 9.28 19.42 25.71
C GLN A 142 9.25 18.13 26.52
N GLY A 143 10.32 17.32 26.46
CA GLY A 143 10.55 16.17 27.33
C GLY A 143 9.77 14.90 27.01
N VAL A 144 9.32 14.72 25.76
CA VAL A 144 8.86 13.41 25.25
C VAL A 144 9.86 12.94 24.20
N ASN A 145 10.64 11.92 24.57
CA ASN A 145 11.79 11.49 23.78
C ASN A 145 11.60 10.14 23.08
N SER A 146 10.45 9.48 23.30
CA SER A 146 10.13 8.18 22.72
C SER A 146 8.63 7.94 22.70
N ALA A 147 8.16 7.15 21.73
CA ALA A 147 6.84 6.57 21.71
C ALA A 147 6.95 5.04 21.89
N PRO A 148 5.95 4.41 22.52
CA PRO A 148 5.96 2.97 22.72
C PRO A 148 5.74 2.22 21.40
N ILE A 149 6.52 1.17 21.16
CA ILE A 149 6.23 0.19 20.12
C ILE A 149 5.18 -0.76 20.71
N THR A 150 3.93 -0.63 20.26
CA THR A 150 2.83 -1.46 20.78
C THR A 150 2.44 -2.54 19.77
N ILE A 151 2.08 -3.72 20.27
CA ILE A 151 1.48 -4.78 19.44
C ILE A 151 0.20 -4.27 18.78
N TYR A 152 -0.56 -3.44 19.50
CA TYR A 152 -1.76 -2.78 18.97
C TYR A 152 -1.47 -1.97 17.69
N ALA A 153 -0.43 -1.12 17.70
CA ALA A 153 -0.02 -0.36 16.52
C ALA A 153 0.32 -1.27 15.34
N VAL A 154 1.08 -2.35 15.59
CA VAL A 154 1.43 -3.33 14.53
C VAL A 154 0.18 -3.99 13.95
N VAL A 155 -0.77 -4.40 14.80
CA VAL A 155 -2.02 -5.06 14.36
C VAL A 155 -2.88 -4.12 13.52
N ILE A 156 -3.12 -2.89 13.98
CA ILE A 156 -3.94 -1.91 13.25
C ILE A 156 -3.34 -1.60 11.87
N ILE A 157 -2.02 -1.39 11.81
CA ILE A 157 -1.33 -1.13 10.54
C ILE A 157 -1.39 -2.34 9.62
N SER A 158 -1.26 -3.55 10.17
CA SER A 158 -1.42 -4.79 9.39
C SER A 158 -2.81 -4.88 8.76
N VAL A 159 -3.88 -4.57 9.51
CA VAL A 159 -5.26 -4.59 9.01
C VAL A 159 -5.47 -3.57 7.90
N ILE A 160 -4.97 -2.33 8.09
CA ILE A 160 -5.07 -1.27 7.08
C ILE A 160 -4.33 -1.67 5.80
N MET A 161 -3.10 -2.17 5.92
CA MET A 161 -2.28 -2.53 4.76
C MET A 161 -2.84 -3.76 4.03
N MET A 162 -3.41 -4.73 4.75
CA MET A 162 -4.15 -5.83 4.14
C MET A 162 -5.35 -5.33 3.34
N THR A 163 -6.08 -4.34 3.87
CA THR A 163 -7.21 -3.71 3.14
C THR A 163 -6.72 -3.05 1.85
N VAL A 164 -5.60 -2.32 1.89
CA VAL A 164 -4.98 -1.71 0.70
C VAL A 164 -4.60 -2.77 -0.36
N VAL A 165 -4.01 -3.89 0.07
CA VAL A 165 -3.65 -5.02 -0.81
C VAL A 165 -4.90 -5.64 -1.44
N LEU A 166 -5.95 -5.90 -0.66
CA LEU A 166 -7.21 -6.47 -1.15
C LEU A 166 -7.89 -5.57 -2.18
N ILE A 167 -7.96 -4.26 -1.93
CA ILE A 167 -8.50 -3.28 -2.89
C ILE A 167 -7.69 -3.32 -4.19
N SER A 168 -6.38 -3.41 -4.09
CA SER A 168 -5.52 -3.50 -5.27
C SER A 168 -5.71 -4.81 -6.05
N MET A 169 -5.87 -5.95 -5.36
CA MET A 169 -6.19 -7.23 -6.01
C MET A 169 -7.55 -7.19 -6.71
N MET A 170 -8.54 -6.53 -6.09
CA MET A 170 -9.86 -6.34 -6.68
C MET A 170 -9.77 -5.55 -8.00
N GLN A 171 -8.88 -4.56 -8.09
CA GLN A 171 -8.62 -3.84 -9.33
C GLN A 171 -8.02 -4.74 -10.41
N CYS A 172 -7.04 -5.58 -10.07
CA CYS A 172 -6.48 -6.56 -11.00
C CYS A 172 -7.59 -7.48 -11.57
N TYR A 173 -8.47 -7.96 -10.69
CA TYR A 173 -9.60 -8.81 -11.10
C TYR A 173 -10.56 -8.11 -12.07
N ARG A 174 -10.94 -6.86 -11.77
CA ARG A 174 -11.82 -6.04 -12.62
C ARG A 174 -11.17 -5.76 -13.97
N PHE A 175 -9.88 -5.42 -13.98
CA PHE A 175 -9.12 -5.16 -15.20
C PHE A 175 -9.08 -6.38 -16.12
N VAL A 176 -8.68 -7.55 -15.58
CA VAL A 176 -8.62 -8.79 -16.36
C VAL A 176 -10.00 -9.19 -16.89
N ARG A 177 -11.08 -8.89 -16.15
CA ARG A 177 -12.46 -9.10 -16.64
C ARG A 177 -12.75 -8.22 -17.86
N SER A 178 -12.44 -6.93 -17.77
CA SER A 178 -12.73 -5.95 -18.83
C SER A 178 -12.05 -6.27 -20.16
N LEU A 179 -10.84 -6.86 -20.14
CA LEU A 179 -10.11 -7.26 -21.34
C LEU A 179 -10.84 -8.36 -22.14
N LYS A 180 -11.51 -9.29 -21.46
CA LYS A 180 -12.23 -10.39 -22.13
C LYS A 180 -13.52 -9.91 -22.76
N ASP A 181 -14.25 -9.02 -22.07
CA ASP A 181 -15.50 -8.47 -22.58
C ASP A 181 -15.24 -7.67 -23.87
N GLU A 182 -14.15 -6.90 -23.92
CA GLU A 182 -13.73 -6.14 -25.11
C GLU A 182 -13.30 -7.07 -26.27
N ASN A 183 -12.54 -8.15 -26.00
CA ASN A 183 -12.17 -9.12 -27.03
C ASN A 183 -13.38 -9.92 -27.54
N SER A 184 -14.29 -10.31 -26.65
CA SER A 184 -15.55 -10.98 -27.00
C SER A 184 -16.39 -10.15 -27.97
N LEU A 185 -16.45 -8.84 -27.77
CA LEU A 185 -17.16 -7.92 -28.65
C LEU A 185 -16.50 -7.85 -30.03
N ARG A 186 -15.17 -7.68 -30.10
CA ARG A 186 -14.45 -7.62 -31.38
C ARG A 186 -14.52 -8.92 -32.19
N PHE A 187 -14.56 -10.09 -31.54
CA PHE A 187 -14.74 -11.36 -32.23
C PHE A 187 -16.15 -11.51 -32.81
N LYS A 188 -17.17 -10.90 -32.19
CA LYS A 188 -18.56 -10.94 -32.66
C LYS A 188 -18.82 -9.97 -33.83
N GLU A 189 -18.07 -8.88 -33.95
CA GLU A 189 -18.16 -7.95 -35.09
C GLU A 189 -17.46 -8.46 -36.36
N ARG A 190 -16.58 -9.46 -36.23
CA ARG A 190 -15.81 -10.03 -37.35
C ARG A 190 -16.34 -11.37 -37.87
N ALA A 191 -17.43 -11.88 -37.30
CA ALA A 191 -18.10 -13.12 -37.69
C ALA A 191 -19.46 -12.79 -38.34
#